data_AF-X1D4E1-F1
#
_entry.id   AF-X1D4E1-F1
#
_cell.length_a   1.000
_cell.length_b   1.000
_cell.length_c   1.000
_cell.angle_alpha   90.00
_cell.angle_beta   90.00
_cell.angle_gamma   90.00
#
_symmetry.space_group_name_H-M   'P 1'
#
loop_
_entity.id
_entity.type
_entity.pdbx_description
1 polymer ?
#
loop_
_entity_poly.entity_id
_entity_poly.type
_entity_poly.pdbx_seq_one_letter_code
_entity_poly.pdbx_strand_id
1 'polypeptide(L)' 'HITRRKIGKAYYYKALTPRKGSLKKMVRRMAEVYSKGSTASFIAELIKNEKLSTEELLELKELAGVRSLGKTSTKKGGKK' A
#
# COMPACT_ATOMS: atom_id res chain seq x y z
N HIS A 1 15.81 15.85 6.41
CA HIS A 1 14.62 15.05 6.76
C HIS A 1 13.43 15.85 7.29
N ILE A 2 13.62 17.03 7.90
CA ILE A 2 12.54 17.93 8.35
C ILE A 2 13.05 19.38 8.21
N THR A 3 12.18 20.33 7.84
CA THR A 3 12.48 21.77 7.95
C THR A 3 11.85 22.35 9.21
N ARG A 4 12.42 23.44 9.71
CA ARG A 4 11.81 24.28 10.74
C ARG A 4 11.67 25.71 10.25
N ARG A 5 10.61 26.41 10.68
CA ARG A 5 10.48 27.87 10.55
C ARG A 5 10.08 28.48 11.89
N LYS A 6 10.65 29.63 12.23
CA LYS A 6 10.30 30.36 13.46
C LYS A 6 8.99 31.10 13.26
N ILE A 7 8.06 30.98 14.20
CA ILE A 7 6.77 31.68 14.23
C ILE A 7 6.63 32.31 15.62
N GLY A 8 6.83 33.62 15.71
CA GLY A 8 6.95 34.32 17.00
C GLY A 8 8.10 33.75 17.84
N LYS A 9 7.77 33.19 19.01
CA LYS A 9 8.72 32.54 19.93
C LYS A 9 8.86 31.02 19.73
N ALA A 10 8.05 30.41 18.86
CA ALA A 10 8.03 28.96 18.66
C ALA A 10 8.66 28.53 17.32
N TYR A 11 9.04 27.25 17.21
CA TYR A 11 9.47 26.64 15.95
C TYR A 11 8.39 25.68 15.42
N TYR A 12 8.00 25.87 14.17
CA TYR A 12 7.13 24.97 13.43
C TYR A 12 7.96 24.02 12.59
N TYR A 13 7.70 22.71 12.69
CA TYR A 13 8.42 21.67 11.95
C TYR A 13 7.56 21.09 10.82
N LYS A 14 8.15 20.85 9.65
CA LYS A 14 7.49 20.23 8.51
C LYS A 14 8.36 19.14 7.91
N ALA A 15 7.76 18.00 7.60
CA ALA A 15 8.42 16.95 6.86
C ALA A 15 8.76 17.43 5.44
N LEU A 16 10.05 17.35 5.08
CA LEU A 16 10.52 17.60 3.72
C LEU A 16 10.40 16.36 2.84
N THR A 17 10.54 15.18 3.46
CA THR A 17 10.60 13.92 2.73
C THR A 17 9.20 13.54 2.22
N PRO A 18 9.03 13.25 0.93
CA PRO A 18 7.75 12.78 0.39
C PRO A 18 7.30 11.47 1.08
N ARG A 19 6.07 11.44 1.60
CA ARG A 19 5.51 10.28 2.33
C ARG A 19 5.51 9.00 1.48
N LYS A 20 5.09 9.09 0.22
CA LYS A 20 5.03 7.93 -0.69
C LYS A 20 6.42 7.33 -0.96
N GLY A 21 7.41 8.18 -1.19
CA GLY A 21 8.78 7.74 -1.47
C GLY A 21 9.49 7.14 -0.26
N SER A 22 9.24 7.70 0.94
CA SER A 22 9.80 7.17 2.19
C SER A 22 9.21 5.81 2.56
N LEU A 23 7.88 5.65 2.44
CA LEU A 23 7.22 4.37 2.67
C LEU A 23 7.76 3.27 1.76
N LYS A 24 7.86 3.52 0.45
CA LYS A 24 8.39 2.55 -0.51
C LYS A 24 9.83 2.13 -0.16
N LYS A 25 10.69 3.08 0.21
CA LYS A 25 12.07 2.79 0.62
C LYS A 25 12.12 1.96 1.90
N MET A 26 11.27 2.28 2.87
CA MET A 26 11.17 1.54 4.13
C MET A 26 10.75 0.08 3.88
N VAL A 27 9.67 -0.13 3.13
CA VAL A 27 9.17 -1.48 2.79
C VAL A 27 10.22 -2.29 2.03
N ARG A 28 10.91 -1.68 1.06
CA ARG A 28 11.99 -2.34 0.33
C ARG A 28 13.12 -2.79 1.26
N ARG A 29 13.53 -1.93 2.19
CA ARG A 29 14.57 -2.27 3.18
C ARG A 29 14.11 -3.40 4.12
N MET A 30 12.85 -3.40 4.53
CA MET A 30 12.31 -4.52 5.32
C MET A 30 12.32 -5.82 4.52
N ALA A 31 11.92 -5.79 3.24
CA ALA A 31 11.98 -6.95 2.37
C ALA A 31 13.41 -7.47 2.17
N GLU A 32 14.41 -6.59 2.07
CA GLU A 32 15.83 -6.95 2.01
C GLU A 32 16.27 -7.71 3.26
N VAL A 33 15.85 -7.26 4.44
CA VAL A 33 16.24 -7.87 5.73
C VAL A 33 15.50 -9.18 5.99
N TYR A 34 14.19 -9.22 5.78
CA TYR A 34 13.34 -10.32 6.25
C TYR A 34 13.00 -11.33 5.15
N SER A 35 13.03 -10.94 3.87
CA SER A 35 12.50 -11.77 2.78
C SER A 35 13.43 -11.77 1.54
N LYS A 36 14.74 -11.72 1.77
CA LYS A 36 15.81 -11.77 0.74
C LYS A 36 15.64 -10.78 -0.42
N GLY A 37 15.02 -9.62 -0.14
CA GLY A 37 14.79 -8.56 -1.11
C GLY A 37 13.47 -8.63 -1.87
N SER A 38 12.69 -9.70 -1.70
CA SER A 38 11.38 -9.83 -2.36
C SER A 38 10.29 -9.12 -1.55
N THR A 39 9.78 -8.01 -2.09
CA THR A 39 8.66 -7.28 -1.47
C THR A 39 7.38 -8.12 -1.42
N ALA A 40 7.13 -8.94 -2.44
CA ALA A 40 5.96 -9.83 -2.46
C ALA A 40 6.05 -10.90 -1.38
N SER A 41 7.23 -11.49 -1.17
CA SER A 41 7.46 -12.48 -0.11
C SER A 41 7.29 -11.85 1.27
N PHE A 42 7.78 -10.62 1.46
CA PHE A 42 7.59 -9.88 2.71
C PHE A 42 6.12 -9.63 3.02
N ILE A 43 5.33 -9.19 2.03
CA ILE A 43 3.89 -8.99 2.20
C ILE A 43 3.19 -10.32 2.52
N ALA A 44 3.56 -11.42 1.86
CA ALA A 44 2.99 -12.74 2.14
C ALA A 44 3.32 -13.22 3.56
N GLU A 45 4.54 -12.99 4.05
CA GLU A 45 4.95 -13.28 5.42
C GLU A 45 4.16 -12.45 6.44
N LEU A 46 3.91 -11.16 6.16
CA LEU A 46 3.06 -10.33 7.02
C LEU A 46 1.64 -10.87 7.09
N ILE A 47 1.02 -11.17 5.94
CA ILE A 47 -0.34 -11.73 5.90
C ILE A 47 -0.43 -13.06 6.67
N LYS A 48 0.63 -13.88 6.62
CA LYS A 48 0.68 -15.17 7.33
C LYS A 48 0.82 -15.01 8.85
N ASN A 49 1.57 -14.01 9.32
CA ASN A 49 1.88 -13.83 10.73
C ASN A 49 0.87 -12.93 11.47
N GLU A 50 0.16 -12.07 10.74
CA GLU A 50 -0.89 -11.24 11.32
C GLU A 50 -2.20 -12.02 11.49
N LYS A 51 -2.90 -11.76 12.59
CA LYS A 51 -4.22 -12.35 12.87
C LYS A 51 -5.33 -11.56 12.17
N LEU A 52 -5.32 -11.59 10.84
CA LEU A 52 -6.30 -10.87 10.03
C LEU A 52 -7.70 -11.50 10.19
N SER A 53 -8.70 -10.65 10.41
CA SER A 53 -10.09 -11.07 10.38
C SER A 53 -10.56 -11.35 8.94
N THR A 54 -11.72 -11.98 8.80
CA THR A 54 -12.35 -12.22 7.50
C THR A 54 -12.68 -10.94 6.76
N GLU A 55 -13.06 -9.89 7.50
CA GLU A 55 -13.40 -8.57 6.96
C GLU A 55 -12.15 -7.85 6.44
N GLU A 56 -11.05 -7.89 7.21
CA GLU A 56 -9.77 -7.29 6.81
C GLU A 56 -9.20 -7.96 5.56
N LEU A 57 -9.31 -9.29 5.46
CA LEU A 57 -8.91 -10.02 4.25
C LEU A 57 -9.75 -9.66 3.02
N LEU A 58 -11.03 -9.36 3.21
CA LEU A 58 -11.92 -8.95 2.13
C LEU A 58 -11.57 -7.53 1.66
N GLU A 59 -11.34 -6.60 2.58
CA GLU A 59 -10.89 -5.25 2.28
C GLU A 59 -9.54 -5.26 1.53
N LEU A 60 -8.59 -6.08 1.96
CA LEU A 60 -7.30 -6.25 1.27
C LEU A 60 -7.47 -6.74 -0.17
N LYS A 61 -8.40 -7.66 -0.44
CA LYS A 61 -8.71 -8.13 -1.80
C LYS A 61 -9.32 -7.04 -2.66
N GLU A 62 -10.16 -6.18 -2.08
CA GLU A 62 -10.74 -5.03 -2.78
C GLU A 62 -9.67 -3.97 -3.10
N LEU A 63 -8.80 -3.64 -2.14
CA LEU A 63 -7.68 -2.72 -2.32
C LEU A 63 -6.68 -3.23 -3.37
N ALA A 64 -6.48 -4.55 -3.46
CA ALA A 64 -5.64 -5.19 -4.47
C ALA A 64 -6.28 -5.23 -5.88
N GLY A 65 -7.54 -4.77 -6.03
CA GLY A 65 -8.23 -4.73 -7.31
C GLY A 65 -8.67 -6.10 -7.82
N VAL A 66 -8.77 -7.12 -6.94
CA VAL A 66 -9.15 -8.50 -7.32
C VAL A 66 -10.65 -8.62 -7.67
N ARG A 67 -11.37 -7.51 -7.77
CA ARG A 67 -12.81 -7.47 -8.07
C ARG A 67 -13.14 -6.89 -9.45
N SER A 68 -12.68 -7.55 -10.52
CA SER A 68 -13.46 -7.70 -11.78
C SER A 68 -12.86 -8.74 -12.75
N LEU A 69 -12.93 -10.03 -12.42
CA LEU A 69 -12.91 -11.11 -13.44
C LEU A 69 -14.30 -11.78 -13.59
N GLY A 70 -15.37 -11.07 -13.23
CA GLY A 70 -16.71 -11.64 -13.19
C GLY A 70 -17.81 -10.62 -13.42
N LYS A 71 -17.80 -9.94 -14.57
CA LYS A 71 -19.03 -9.51 -15.27
C LYS A 71 -18.81 -9.70 -16.77
N THR A 72 -19.20 -10.87 -17.26
CA THR A 72 -19.53 -11.11 -18.65
C THR A 72 -20.56 -10.08 -19.10
N SER A 73 -20.15 -9.05 -19.85
CA SER A 73 -21.09 -8.32 -20.71
C SER A 73 -21.41 -9.22 -21.89
N THR A 74 -22.51 -9.94 -21.75
CA THR A 74 -23.25 -10.61 -22.81
C THR A 74 -23.27 -9.78 -24.10
N LYS A 75 -22.75 -10.39 -25.15
CA LYS A 75 -23.01 -10.05 -26.55
C LYS A 75 -24.53 -9.93 -26.77
N LYS A 76 -25.05 -8.72 -27.00
CA LYS A 76 -26.35 -8.52 -27.65
C LYS A 76 -26.08 -7.89 -29.00
N GLY A 77 -26.28 -8.68 -30.06
CA GLY A 77 -26.37 -8.17 -31.42
C GLY A 77 -27.64 -7.33 -31.61
N GLY A 78 -27.64 -6.50 -32.65
CA GLY A 78 -28.85 -5.82 -33.12
C GLY A 78 -28.58 -4.64 -34.06
N LYS A 79 -28.59 -4.94 -35.37
CA LYS A 79 -28.95 -4.11 -36.54
C LYS A 79 -28.86 -2.58 -36.43
N LYS A 80 -28.11 -1.97 -37.35
CA LYS A 80 -28.67 -1.20 -38.48
C LYS A 80 -27.69 -1.19 -39.65
#